data_AF-A0A7C2SR68-F1
#
_entry.id   AF-A0A7C2SR68-F1
#
_cell.length_a   1.000
_cell.length_b   1.000
_cell.length_c   1.000
_cell.angle_alpha   90.00
_cell.angle_beta   90.00
_cell.angle_gamma   90.00
#
_symmetry.space_group_name_H-M   'P 1'
#
loop_
_entity.id
_entity.type
_entity.pdbx_description
1 polymer ?
#
loop_
_entity_poly.entity_id
_entity_poly.type
_entity_poly.pdbx_seq_one_letter_code
_entity_poly.pdbx_strand_id
1 'polypeptide(L)'
;MITLNILPIPYPYKAMLSLTNDIDQCSWSKFQLLHQFFNTDNDTSIGKGINIEIGNSFWFFQNPDADEYAFSYFRNLSQQKSEYYQEIIDLNKRGYLDCLHTWGNFSKVGGFKRKYAEKATEESIKYSIKCPVWINHGDSHNSQNLVYGSGDDPDSEFYSADLLPYLNTTFVWLNDITKFIGQDRRFNIDEVYFDNNSSTVYKIKTYSKLICKLILLRHIFLPTANSLIRPVILRDNQKLLKFTRYGFWNKATLSDLPEILSEQIIEKLLLSKGKMCVYIHLGKNCTWEILKKVVPVYNKISELYHRQHLLVCTTSRLLNFALAAKELRTDIKIHDSKYIINLTFPSIKGEQNNNNLLNGLSFIVSSRKRFILLFNNKEVPFHQKYDPSLKKWILYSPWKRIS
;
A
#
# COMPACT_ATOMS: atom_id res chain seq x y z
N MET A 1 -10.16 -7.41 -35.34
CA MET A 1 -10.26 -6.39 -34.27
C MET A 1 -9.28 -6.76 -33.17
N ILE A 2 -8.40 -5.85 -32.75
CA ILE A 2 -7.51 -6.10 -31.60
C ILE A 2 -8.31 -5.91 -30.33
N THR A 3 -8.13 -6.81 -29.38
CA THR A 3 -8.55 -6.59 -27.99
C THR A 3 -7.31 -6.33 -27.16
N LEU A 4 -7.36 -5.26 -26.35
CA LEU A 4 -6.32 -4.89 -25.42
C LEU A 4 -6.95 -4.81 -24.03
N ASN A 5 -6.64 -5.79 -23.19
CA ASN A 5 -7.16 -5.84 -21.82
C ASN A 5 -5.99 -5.69 -20.86
N ILE A 6 -6.05 -4.67 -20.01
CA ILE A 6 -5.10 -4.49 -18.91
C ILE A 6 -5.27 -5.66 -17.94
N LEU A 7 -4.16 -6.29 -17.55
CA LEU A 7 -4.17 -7.32 -16.53
C LEU A 7 -4.35 -6.67 -15.15
N PRO A 8 -5.20 -7.25 -14.29
CA PRO A 8 -5.47 -6.71 -12.96
C PRO A 8 -4.30 -6.87 -11.98
N ILE A 9 -3.25 -7.61 -12.36
CA ILE A 9 -2.05 -7.95 -11.60
C ILE A 9 -0.85 -7.93 -12.57
N PRO A 10 0.35 -7.47 -12.15
CA PRO A 10 1.53 -7.50 -13.00
C PRO A 10 1.91 -8.90 -13.48
N TYR A 11 2.22 -9.04 -14.75
CA TYR A 11 2.74 -10.31 -15.29
C TYR A 11 4.16 -10.57 -14.74
N PRO A 12 4.52 -11.82 -14.36
CA PRO A 12 3.73 -13.05 -14.40
C PRO A 12 3.05 -13.43 -13.07
N TYR A 13 2.94 -12.48 -12.14
CA TYR A 13 2.39 -12.71 -10.81
C TYR A 13 0.89 -13.01 -10.85
N LYS A 14 0.42 -13.76 -9.84
CA LYS A 14 -0.99 -14.13 -9.68
C LYS A 14 -1.73 -13.18 -8.75
N ALA A 15 -1.07 -12.65 -7.72
CA ALA A 15 -1.63 -11.72 -6.76
C ALA A 15 -0.59 -10.68 -6.31
N MET A 16 -1.03 -9.63 -5.60
CA MET A 16 -0.17 -8.62 -5.00
C MET A 16 -0.37 -8.52 -3.49
N LEU A 17 0.72 -8.33 -2.77
CA LEU A 17 0.78 -8.14 -1.33
C LEU A 17 1.65 -6.92 -1.01
N SER A 18 1.21 -6.12 -0.05
CA SER A 18 2.07 -5.16 0.65
C SER A 18 1.90 -5.36 2.14
N LEU A 19 3.00 -5.38 2.87
CA LEU A 19 2.94 -5.11 4.31
C LEU A 19 2.88 -3.61 4.47
N THR A 20 1.77 -3.09 4.98
CA THR A 20 1.59 -1.69 5.28
C THR A 20 1.91 -1.50 6.76
N ASN A 21 3.21 -1.40 7.05
CA ASN A 21 3.72 -1.38 8.42
C ASN A 21 3.55 0.00 9.07
N ASP A 22 2.75 0.06 10.13
CA ASP A 22 2.66 1.21 11.02
C ASP A 22 3.84 1.19 12.01
N ILE A 23 4.47 2.35 12.24
CA ILE A 23 5.79 2.43 12.90
C ILE A 23 5.73 2.27 14.43
N ASP A 24 4.53 2.13 15.00
CA ASP A 24 4.28 2.08 16.42
C ASP A 24 5.18 1.07 17.17
N GLN A 25 5.74 1.51 18.30
CA GLN A 25 6.66 0.73 19.14
C GLN A 25 7.92 0.20 18.43
N CYS A 26 8.28 0.80 17.29
CA CYS A 26 9.46 0.42 16.52
C CYS A 26 10.64 1.36 16.81
N SER A 27 11.56 0.92 17.68
CA SER A 27 12.84 1.61 17.84
C SER A 27 13.65 1.56 16.56
N TRP A 28 14.60 2.48 16.39
CA TRP A 28 15.52 2.47 15.25
C TRP A 28 16.27 1.15 15.09
N SER A 29 16.73 0.56 16.19
CA SER A 29 17.43 -0.74 16.18
C SER A 29 16.54 -1.90 15.70
N LYS A 30 15.27 -1.94 16.11
CA LYS A 30 14.29 -2.93 15.62
C LYS A 30 14.01 -2.72 14.13
N PHE A 31 13.85 -1.46 13.72
CA PHE A 31 13.65 -1.13 12.32
C PHE A 31 14.84 -1.59 11.48
N GLN A 32 16.08 -1.27 11.87
CA GLN A 32 17.28 -1.70 11.15
C GLN A 32 17.39 -3.22 11.06
N LEU A 33 17.13 -3.93 12.16
CA LEU A 33 17.13 -5.40 12.22
C LEU A 33 16.18 -5.99 11.17
N LEU A 34 14.93 -5.54 11.16
CA LEU A 34 13.92 -6.01 10.22
C LEU A 34 14.24 -5.56 8.79
N HIS A 35 14.62 -4.30 8.61
CA HIS A 35 14.92 -3.71 7.32
C HIS A 35 16.09 -4.43 6.63
N GLN A 36 17.14 -4.78 7.38
CA GLN A 36 18.25 -5.58 6.87
C GLN A 36 17.77 -6.95 6.42
N PHE A 37 16.99 -7.66 7.23
CA PHE A 37 16.43 -8.97 6.88
C PHE A 37 15.56 -8.94 5.62
N PHE A 38 14.66 -7.95 5.48
CA PHE A 38 13.81 -7.85 4.29
C PHE A 38 14.61 -7.52 3.04
N ASN A 39 15.59 -6.62 3.11
CA ASN A 39 16.11 -5.96 1.91
C ASN A 39 17.45 -6.48 1.37
N THR A 40 18.04 -7.50 2.00
CA THR A 40 19.26 -8.17 1.53
C THR A 40 19.01 -9.64 1.21
N ASP A 41 19.95 -10.27 0.52
CA ASP A 41 20.11 -11.72 0.35
C ASP A 41 21.30 -12.28 1.16
N ASN A 42 22.01 -11.43 1.93
CA ASN A 42 23.08 -11.84 2.84
C ASN A 42 22.53 -12.44 4.14
N ASP A 43 23.40 -13.09 4.91
CA ASP A 43 23.05 -13.56 6.25
C ASP A 43 22.86 -12.37 7.19
N THR A 44 21.83 -12.43 8.03
CA THR A 44 21.50 -11.42 9.03
C THR A 44 21.40 -12.06 10.41
N SER A 45 21.32 -11.24 11.46
CA SER A 45 21.20 -11.73 12.82
C SER A 45 19.91 -12.51 13.11
N ILE A 46 18.88 -12.41 12.25
CA ILE A 46 17.62 -13.18 12.38
C ILE A 46 17.44 -14.27 11.31
N GLY A 47 18.45 -14.49 10.46
CA GLY A 47 18.43 -15.51 9.41
C GLY A 47 18.90 -14.99 8.05
N LYS A 48 18.78 -15.84 7.02
CA LYS A 48 19.09 -15.44 5.63
C LYS A 48 18.16 -14.30 5.21
N GLY A 49 18.72 -13.21 4.72
CA GLY A 49 17.95 -12.12 4.13
C GLY A 49 17.08 -12.61 2.98
N ILE A 50 15.88 -12.05 2.87
CA ILE A 50 14.84 -12.58 1.98
C ILE A 50 14.59 -11.76 0.72
N ASN A 51 15.27 -10.62 0.58
CA ASN A 51 15.31 -9.79 -0.61
C ASN A 51 13.92 -9.41 -1.19
N ILE A 52 13.00 -9.00 -0.32
CA ILE A 52 11.66 -8.48 -0.67
C ILE A 52 11.49 -7.04 -0.18
N GLU A 53 10.56 -6.31 -0.78
CA GLU A 53 10.28 -4.91 -0.43
C GLU A 53 9.00 -4.82 0.39
N ILE A 54 9.02 -4.06 1.48
CA ILE A 54 7.84 -3.82 2.32
C ILE A 54 7.61 -2.32 2.51
N GLY A 55 6.34 -1.92 2.65
CA GLY A 55 6.00 -0.53 2.93
C GLY A 55 6.18 -0.25 4.42
N ASN A 56 6.78 0.88 4.74
CA ASN A 56 6.93 1.32 6.12
C ASN A 56 6.49 2.77 6.25
N SER A 57 5.86 3.05 7.37
CA SER A 57 5.60 4.41 7.79
C SER A 57 6.69 4.95 8.71
N PHE A 58 6.64 6.25 8.95
CA PHE A 58 7.46 6.94 9.95
C PHE A 58 6.69 8.16 10.48
N TRP A 59 7.25 8.80 11.51
CA TRP A 59 6.76 10.05 12.06
C TRP A 59 7.75 11.19 11.84
N PHE A 60 7.23 12.41 11.65
CA PHE A 60 8.07 13.59 11.82
C PHE A 60 8.30 13.89 13.30
N PHE A 61 7.25 13.80 14.12
CA PHE A 61 7.30 14.10 15.55
C PHE A 61 6.85 12.93 16.41
N GLN A 62 7.47 12.78 17.58
CA GLN A 62 7.04 11.85 18.62
C GLN A 62 6.74 12.66 19.87
N ASN A 63 5.51 12.60 20.40
CA ASN A 63 5.27 13.10 21.75
C ASN A 63 5.93 12.12 22.75
N PRO A 64 6.90 12.54 23.57
CA PRO A 64 7.60 11.63 24.48
C PRO A 64 6.68 11.05 25.56
N ASP A 65 5.56 11.72 25.84
CA ASP A 65 4.56 11.28 26.82
C ASP A 65 3.45 10.42 26.17
N ALA A 66 3.44 10.31 24.84
CA ALA A 66 2.51 9.41 24.15
C ALA A 66 2.95 7.96 24.31
N ASP A 67 1.97 7.05 24.25
CA ASP A 67 2.27 5.63 24.13
C ASP A 67 2.95 5.32 22.79
N GLU A 68 3.33 4.05 22.60
CA GLU A 68 3.74 3.55 21.28
C GLU A 68 5.00 4.19 20.66
N TYR A 69 5.94 4.65 21.50
CA TYR A 69 7.19 5.30 21.08
C TYR A 69 7.91 4.61 19.91
N ALA A 70 8.25 5.38 18.88
CA ALA A 70 9.05 4.95 17.74
C ALA A 70 10.07 6.01 17.31
N PHE A 71 10.96 5.66 16.38
CA PHE A 71 11.87 6.64 15.80
C PHE A 71 11.11 7.71 15.00
N SER A 72 11.65 8.92 14.98
CA SER A 72 11.05 10.06 14.26
C SER A 72 12.12 10.97 13.65
N TYR A 73 11.71 11.82 12.72
CA TYR A 73 12.59 12.75 12.00
C TYR A 73 13.17 13.84 12.92
N PHE A 74 12.33 14.41 13.77
CA PHE A 74 12.74 15.39 14.77
C PHE A 74 12.92 14.73 16.14
N ARG A 75 13.69 15.37 17.02
CA ARG A 75 13.78 14.96 18.43
C ARG A 75 12.49 15.35 19.13
N ASN A 76 11.65 14.36 19.42
CA ASN A 76 10.39 14.51 20.13
C ASN A 76 9.49 15.58 19.48
N LEU A 77 8.97 16.54 20.27
CA LEU A 77 8.19 17.69 19.80
C LEU A 77 9.03 18.95 19.53
N SER A 78 10.35 18.82 19.51
CA SER A 78 11.25 19.92 19.14
C SER A 78 11.35 20.06 17.62
N GLN A 79 11.93 21.17 17.14
CA GLN A 79 12.28 21.33 15.72
C GLN A 79 13.75 20.95 15.42
N GLN A 80 14.44 20.34 16.39
CA GLN A 80 15.79 19.82 16.16
C GLN A 80 15.71 18.47 15.46
N LYS A 81 16.52 18.28 14.42
CA LYS A 81 16.66 16.99 13.73
C LYS A 81 17.10 15.89 14.71
N SER A 82 16.52 14.70 14.60
CA SER A 82 16.97 13.52 15.35
C SER A 82 18.31 13.01 14.82
N GLU A 83 18.95 12.10 15.53
CA GLU A 83 20.11 11.37 15.02
C GLU A 83 19.81 10.50 13.78
N TYR A 84 18.55 10.25 13.44
CA TYR A 84 18.14 9.37 12.33
C TYR A 84 17.63 10.13 11.08
N TYR A 85 17.64 11.47 11.12
CA TYR A 85 16.97 12.27 10.08
C TYR A 85 17.51 12.02 8.68
N GLN A 86 18.82 11.78 8.56
CA GLN A 86 19.48 11.60 7.26
C GLN A 86 19.12 10.25 6.66
N GLU A 87 19.13 9.20 7.47
CA GLU A 87 18.72 7.86 7.07
C GLU A 87 17.23 7.81 6.72
N ILE A 88 16.38 8.55 7.44
CA ILE A 88 14.96 8.69 7.07
C ILE A 88 14.82 9.32 5.69
N ILE A 89 15.57 10.39 5.38
CA ILE A 89 15.59 11.00 4.04
C ILE A 89 16.01 9.98 2.98
N ASP A 90 17.08 9.24 3.23
CA ASP A 90 17.64 8.30 2.27
C ASP A 90 16.70 7.12 2.01
N LEU A 91 16.09 6.57 3.07
CA LEU A 91 15.09 5.51 2.97
C LEU A 91 13.81 5.99 2.27
N ASN A 92 13.39 7.23 2.50
CA ASN A 92 12.25 7.82 1.81
C ASN A 92 12.54 8.00 0.31
N LYS A 93 13.72 8.55 -0.04
CA LYS A 93 14.13 8.75 -1.44
C LYS A 93 14.23 7.43 -2.22
N ARG A 94 14.65 6.35 -1.56
CA ARG A 94 14.64 5.00 -2.13
C ARG A 94 13.24 4.41 -2.21
N GLY A 95 12.30 4.89 -1.40
CA GLY A 95 10.90 4.44 -1.40
C GLY A 95 10.59 3.35 -0.37
N TYR A 96 11.48 3.11 0.59
CA TYR A 96 11.26 2.17 1.70
C TYR A 96 10.41 2.77 2.83
N LEU A 97 10.46 4.10 3.00
CA LEU A 97 9.55 4.88 3.84
C LEU A 97 8.58 5.63 2.92
N ASP A 98 7.44 5.02 2.59
CA ASP A 98 6.50 5.56 1.61
C ASP A 98 5.15 5.98 2.21
N CYS A 99 5.02 5.84 3.52
CA CYS A 99 3.83 6.22 4.27
C CYS A 99 4.17 7.24 5.37
N LEU A 100 3.31 8.23 5.56
CA LEU A 100 3.34 9.13 6.71
C LEU A 100 2.24 8.71 7.70
N HIS A 101 2.61 8.33 8.92
CA HIS A 101 1.66 7.90 9.95
C HIS A 101 1.13 9.08 10.75
N THR A 102 0.44 9.98 10.05
CA THR A 102 0.17 11.38 10.44
C THR A 102 1.46 12.18 10.68
N TRP A 103 1.34 13.45 11.05
CA TRP A 103 2.49 14.31 11.38
C TRP A 103 3.33 13.76 12.55
N GLY A 104 2.74 12.96 13.42
CA GLY A 104 3.44 12.39 14.56
C GLY A 104 2.53 11.63 15.49
N ASN A 105 3.12 11.06 16.54
CA ASN A 105 2.36 10.38 17.58
C ASN A 105 1.96 11.34 18.69
N PHE A 106 0.65 11.48 18.91
CA PHE A 106 0.04 12.32 19.94
C PHE A 106 -1.02 11.54 20.73
N SER A 107 -1.04 10.21 20.62
CA SER A 107 -2.05 9.36 21.24
C SER A 107 -2.07 9.55 22.76
N LYS A 108 -3.25 9.48 23.38
CA LYS A 108 -3.50 9.64 24.83
C LYS A 108 -3.25 11.02 25.44
N VAL A 109 -2.28 11.77 24.95
CA VAL A 109 -1.84 13.05 25.53
C VAL A 109 -2.20 14.26 24.67
N GLY A 110 -2.35 14.07 23.37
CA GLY A 110 -2.56 15.16 22.42
C GLY A 110 -1.32 16.04 22.26
N GLY A 111 -1.54 17.33 22.04
CA GLY A 111 -0.48 18.31 21.92
C GLY A 111 -0.02 18.58 20.49
N PHE A 112 -0.70 18.04 19.47
CA PHE A 112 -0.48 18.47 18.09
C PHE A 112 -0.73 19.98 17.94
N LYS A 113 0.13 20.62 17.15
CA LYS A 113 0.03 22.04 16.78
C LYS A 113 0.34 22.14 15.30
N ARG A 114 -0.41 22.95 14.55
CA ARG A 114 -0.20 23.14 13.10
C ARG A 114 1.26 23.46 12.73
N LYS A 115 1.98 24.21 13.57
CA LYS A 115 3.43 24.50 13.39
C LYS A 115 4.31 23.26 13.21
N TYR A 116 3.90 22.10 13.72
CA TYR A 116 4.60 20.83 13.51
C TYR A 116 4.43 20.38 12.05
N ALA A 117 3.21 20.40 11.53
CA ALA A 117 2.94 20.09 10.13
C ALA A 117 3.66 21.06 9.18
N GLU A 118 3.65 22.37 9.49
CA GLU A 118 4.37 23.39 8.72
C GLU A 118 5.87 23.09 8.69
N LYS A 119 6.48 22.78 9.85
CA LYS A 119 7.90 22.47 9.92
C LYS A 119 8.29 21.18 9.20
N ALA A 120 7.47 20.13 9.31
CA ALA A 120 7.64 18.91 8.54
C ALA A 120 7.56 19.17 7.03
N THR A 121 6.66 20.07 6.62
CA THR A 121 6.47 20.44 5.21
C THR A 121 7.67 21.21 4.67
N GLU A 122 8.23 22.16 5.45
CA GLU A 122 9.48 22.85 5.09
C GLU A 122 10.63 21.87 4.81
N GLU A 123 10.85 20.91 5.72
CA GLU A 123 11.90 19.89 5.53
C GLU A 123 11.58 18.98 4.34
N SER A 124 10.30 18.68 4.11
CA SER A 124 9.89 17.85 2.98
C SER A 124 10.15 18.52 1.65
N ILE A 125 9.85 19.82 1.53
CA ILE A 125 10.20 20.62 0.35
C ILE A 125 11.73 20.67 0.19
N LYS A 126 12.44 21.01 1.26
CA LYS A 126 13.90 21.18 1.25
C LYS A 126 14.64 19.92 0.82
N TYR A 127 14.24 18.75 1.31
CA TYR A 127 14.92 17.47 1.05
C TYR A 127 14.20 16.61 0.01
N SER A 128 13.12 17.11 -0.58
CA SER A 128 12.25 16.37 -1.51
C SER A 128 11.72 15.06 -0.92
N ILE A 129 11.32 15.08 0.36
CA ILE A 129 10.67 13.94 1.03
C ILE A 129 9.26 13.80 0.45
N LYS A 130 8.88 12.58 0.07
CA LYS A 130 7.57 12.28 -0.52
C LYS A 130 6.84 11.23 0.30
N CYS A 131 5.62 11.54 0.72
CA CYS A 131 4.76 10.64 1.48
C CYS A 131 3.44 10.43 0.70
N PRO A 132 3.45 9.58 -0.35
CA PRO A 132 2.28 9.35 -1.19
C PRO A 132 1.10 8.71 -0.45
N VAL A 133 1.34 8.11 0.71
CA VAL A 133 0.34 7.44 1.55
C VAL A 133 0.29 8.12 2.91
N TRP A 134 -0.86 8.66 3.27
CA TRP A 134 -1.17 9.13 4.63
C TRP A 134 -1.93 8.05 5.39
N ILE A 135 -1.65 7.91 6.69
CA ILE A 135 -2.31 6.95 7.57
C ILE A 135 -2.75 7.69 8.83
N ASN A 136 -4.05 7.72 9.12
CA ASN A 136 -4.56 8.19 10.40
C ASN A 136 -4.03 7.31 11.55
N HIS A 137 -3.76 7.92 12.70
CA HIS A 137 -3.16 7.25 13.85
C HIS A 137 -4.00 7.44 15.11
N GLY A 138 -3.91 6.49 16.02
CA GLY A 138 -4.22 6.70 17.43
C GLY A 138 -5.70 6.88 17.74
N ASP A 139 -5.96 7.66 18.80
CA ASP A 139 -7.29 7.93 19.31
C ASP A 139 -7.73 9.38 19.05
N SER A 140 -8.77 9.84 19.75
CA SER A 140 -9.33 11.18 19.59
C SER A 140 -8.35 12.32 19.91
N HIS A 141 -7.23 12.05 20.58
CA HIS A 141 -6.21 13.07 20.86
C HIS A 141 -5.39 13.44 19.62
N ASN A 142 -5.42 12.59 18.59
CA ASN A 142 -4.77 12.83 17.30
C ASN A 142 -5.65 13.76 16.45
N SER A 143 -5.77 15.00 16.89
CA SER A 143 -6.65 16.01 16.30
C SER A 143 -6.28 16.33 14.85
N GLN A 144 -5.06 16.03 14.42
CA GLN A 144 -4.59 16.14 13.04
C GLN A 144 -5.13 15.06 12.08
N ASN A 145 -5.82 14.03 12.59
CA ASN A 145 -6.42 13.01 11.73
C ASN A 145 -7.40 13.64 10.73
N LEU A 146 -7.41 13.09 9.51
CA LEU A 146 -8.33 13.49 8.46
C LEU A 146 -9.69 12.82 8.69
N VAL A 147 -10.78 13.53 8.43
CA VAL A 147 -12.20 13.11 8.52
C VAL A 147 -12.68 12.79 9.93
N TYR A 148 -11.91 12.06 10.72
CA TYR A 148 -12.24 11.66 12.10
C TYR A 148 -11.61 12.57 13.17
N GLY A 149 -10.65 13.41 12.78
CA GLY A 149 -10.13 14.50 13.60
C GLY A 149 -10.60 15.85 13.06
N SER A 150 -9.74 16.86 13.13
CA SER A 150 -9.94 18.20 12.56
C SER A 150 -8.80 18.62 11.62
N GLY A 151 -8.02 17.65 11.12
CA GLY A 151 -6.87 17.90 10.24
C GLY A 151 -7.25 18.40 8.85
N ASP A 152 -8.47 18.11 8.39
CA ASP A 152 -9.02 18.56 7.11
C ASP A 152 -10.08 19.65 7.24
N ASP A 153 -10.28 20.21 8.43
CA ASP A 153 -11.24 21.27 8.71
C ASP A 153 -10.59 22.66 8.60
N PRO A 154 -10.89 23.50 7.59
CA PRO A 154 -10.24 24.80 7.42
C PRO A 154 -10.40 25.77 8.61
N ASP A 155 -11.46 25.61 9.40
CA ASP A 155 -11.77 26.49 10.54
C ASP A 155 -11.10 26.03 11.86
N SER A 156 -10.40 24.90 11.83
CA SER A 156 -9.74 24.30 12.99
C SER A 156 -8.30 24.77 13.15
N GLU A 157 -7.86 24.98 14.39
CA GLU A 157 -6.44 25.20 14.71
C GLU A 157 -5.53 24.00 14.38
N PHE A 158 -6.12 22.82 14.20
CA PHE A 158 -5.44 21.58 13.81
C PHE A 158 -5.45 21.32 12.31
N TYR A 159 -6.03 22.23 11.51
CA TYR A 159 -6.03 22.13 10.06
C TYR A 159 -4.60 21.93 9.54
N SER A 160 -4.41 20.97 8.65
CA SER A 160 -3.11 20.71 8.00
C SER A 160 -3.24 19.97 6.66
N ALA A 161 -4.45 19.66 6.21
CA ALA A 161 -4.66 18.97 4.94
C ALA A 161 -4.16 19.79 3.74
N ASP A 162 -4.16 21.11 3.82
CA ASP A 162 -3.59 22.01 2.81
C ASP A 162 -2.10 21.77 2.54
N LEU A 163 -1.41 21.12 3.47
CA LEU A 163 0.02 20.81 3.36
C LEU A 163 0.31 19.48 2.66
N LEU A 164 -0.68 18.59 2.52
CA LEU A 164 -0.52 17.26 1.90
C LEU A 164 -0.03 17.29 0.44
N PRO A 165 -0.41 18.26 -0.41
CA PRO A 165 0.13 18.36 -1.77
C PRO A 165 1.65 18.49 -1.82
N TYR A 166 2.28 19.15 -0.84
CA TYR A 166 3.74 19.30 -0.77
C TYR A 166 4.47 17.98 -0.45
N LEU A 167 3.77 17.01 0.13
CA LEU A 167 4.25 15.65 0.35
C LEU A 167 3.97 14.71 -0.82
N ASN A 168 3.29 15.20 -1.87
CA ASN A 168 2.79 14.38 -2.97
C ASN A 168 1.85 13.25 -2.48
N THR A 169 1.05 13.53 -1.44
CA THR A 169 0.07 12.58 -0.91
C THR A 169 -1.09 12.38 -1.88
N THR A 170 -1.36 11.12 -2.20
CA THR A 170 -2.46 10.72 -3.10
C THR A 170 -3.44 9.80 -2.38
N PHE A 171 -2.90 8.90 -1.54
CA PHE A 171 -3.66 7.87 -0.85
C PHE A 171 -3.80 8.19 0.63
N VAL A 172 -4.98 7.93 1.19
CA VAL A 172 -5.24 8.10 2.62
C VAL A 172 -5.84 6.83 3.22
N TRP A 173 -5.35 6.41 4.37
CA TRP A 173 -6.03 5.43 5.19
C TRP A 173 -6.71 6.15 6.35
N LEU A 174 -8.05 6.16 6.35
CA LEU A 174 -8.83 6.94 7.31
C LEU A 174 -9.20 6.10 8.55
N ASN A 175 -9.67 4.87 8.33
CA ASN A 175 -9.87 3.80 9.33
C ASN A 175 -10.36 2.48 8.68
N ASP A 176 -10.27 2.33 7.36
CA ASP A 176 -10.96 1.25 6.64
C ASP A 176 -10.16 -0.08 6.76
N ILE A 177 -10.61 -1.01 7.60
CA ILE A 177 -10.13 -2.40 7.67
C ILE A 177 -11.15 -3.37 7.08
N THR A 178 -10.67 -4.38 6.36
CA THR A 178 -11.47 -5.50 5.84
C THR A 178 -10.92 -6.86 6.28
N LYS A 179 -11.81 -7.84 6.40
CA LYS A 179 -11.47 -9.26 6.59
C LYS A 179 -11.55 -10.05 5.27
N PHE A 180 -11.85 -9.37 4.15
CA PHE A 180 -11.90 -9.99 2.84
C PHE A 180 -10.48 -10.10 2.26
N ILE A 181 -10.10 -11.30 1.84
CA ILE A 181 -8.79 -11.58 1.27
C ILE A 181 -8.81 -11.17 -0.21
N GLY A 182 -7.95 -10.24 -0.62
CA GLY A 182 -7.81 -9.83 -2.02
C GLY A 182 -8.90 -8.88 -2.53
N GLN A 183 -8.52 -7.63 -2.79
CA GLN A 183 -9.37 -6.54 -3.29
C GLN A 183 -9.28 -6.38 -4.82
N ASP A 184 -10.15 -5.52 -5.38
CA ASP A 184 -10.27 -5.12 -6.80
C ASP A 184 -10.67 -6.26 -7.75
N ARG A 185 -11.58 -7.10 -7.30
CA ARG A 185 -12.14 -8.22 -8.07
C ARG A 185 -13.56 -8.52 -7.65
N ARG A 186 -14.24 -9.35 -8.44
CA ARG A 186 -15.56 -9.86 -8.08
C ARG A 186 -15.49 -10.63 -6.76
N PHE A 187 -16.45 -10.34 -5.90
CA PHE A 187 -16.58 -10.90 -4.56
C PHE A 187 -16.93 -12.40 -4.61
N ASN A 188 -16.31 -13.20 -3.74
CA ASN A 188 -16.75 -14.57 -3.43
C ASN A 188 -16.90 -14.73 -1.91
N ILE A 189 -18.00 -15.34 -1.48
CA ILE A 189 -18.40 -15.47 -0.07
C ILE A 189 -17.49 -16.43 0.72
N ASP A 190 -16.83 -17.38 0.06
CA ASP A 190 -15.92 -18.34 0.69
C ASP A 190 -14.58 -17.73 1.15
N GLU A 191 -14.38 -16.45 0.80
CA GLU A 191 -13.17 -15.68 1.10
C GLU A 191 -13.36 -14.74 2.30
N VAL A 192 -14.54 -14.77 2.94
CA VAL A 192 -14.74 -14.13 4.24
C VAL A 192 -14.05 -14.96 5.30
N TYR A 193 -12.94 -14.45 5.84
CA TYR A 193 -12.27 -15.12 6.94
C TYR A 193 -12.89 -14.74 8.28
N PHE A 194 -13.11 -15.76 9.11
CA PHE A 194 -13.48 -15.61 10.51
C PHE A 194 -12.36 -16.19 11.36
N ASP A 195 -11.94 -15.45 12.36
CA ASP A 195 -11.07 -15.96 13.42
C ASP A 195 -11.65 -17.28 13.96
N ASN A 196 -10.78 -18.25 14.24
CA ASN A 196 -11.14 -19.54 14.82
C ASN A 196 -11.97 -19.38 16.10
N ASN A 197 -11.75 -18.31 16.87
CA ASN A 197 -12.50 -17.98 18.09
C ASN A 197 -13.84 -17.27 17.85
N SER A 198 -14.20 -16.96 16.60
CA SER A 198 -15.47 -16.30 16.29
C SER A 198 -16.64 -17.25 16.57
N SER A 199 -17.61 -16.81 17.38
CA SER A 199 -18.80 -17.61 17.70
C SER A 199 -19.62 -17.95 16.45
N THR A 200 -20.25 -19.13 16.45
CA THR A 200 -21.11 -19.59 15.34
C THR A 200 -22.22 -18.59 15.04
N VAL A 201 -22.81 -17.96 16.07
CA VAL A 201 -23.85 -16.94 15.91
C VAL A 201 -23.32 -15.69 15.19
N TYR A 202 -22.09 -15.25 15.51
CA TYR A 202 -21.45 -14.12 14.84
C TYR A 202 -21.14 -14.42 13.37
N LYS A 203 -20.63 -15.63 13.10
CA LYS A 203 -20.39 -16.12 11.72
C LYS A 203 -21.69 -16.09 10.91
N ILE A 204 -22.76 -16.69 11.44
CA ILE A 204 -24.09 -16.72 10.80
C ILE A 204 -24.61 -15.30 10.56
N LYS A 205 -24.60 -14.41 11.57
CA LYS A 205 -25.06 -13.01 11.39
C LYS A 205 -24.29 -12.27 10.30
N THR A 206 -22.98 -12.49 10.22
CA THR A 206 -22.13 -11.86 9.20
C THR A 206 -22.45 -12.40 7.81
N TYR A 207 -22.55 -13.72 7.65
CA TYR A 207 -22.98 -14.35 6.41
C TYR A 207 -24.39 -13.93 6.00
N SER A 208 -25.36 -13.93 6.91
CA SER A 208 -26.73 -13.50 6.62
C SER A 208 -26.79 -12.03 6.22
N LYS A 209 -26.09 -11.12 6.91
CA LYS A 209 -26.00 -9.70 6.50
C LYS A 209 -25.38 -9.55 5.12
N LEU A 210 -24.33 -10.32 4.84
CA LEU A 210 -23.67 -10.33 3.54
C LEU A 210 -24.62 -10.85 2.46
N ILE A 211 -25.22 -12.02 2.65
CA ILE A 211 -26.19 -12.64 1.73
C ILE A 211 -27.40 -11.72 1.50
N CYS A 212 -27.96 -11.09 2.54
CA CYS A 212 -29.01 -10.10 2.38
C CYS A 212 -28.55 -8.92 1.52
N LYS A 213 -27.33 -8.39 1.73
CA LYS A 213 -26.76 -7.35 0.86
C LYS A 213 -26.52 -7.85 -0.57
N LEU A 214 -26.09 -9.11 -0.74
CA LEU A 214 -25.88 -9.74 -2.06
C LEU A 214 -27.18 -9.90 -2.83
N ILE A 215 -28.25 -10.35 -2.17
CA ILE A 215 -29.56 -10.62 -2.78
C ILE A 215 -30.28 -9.30 -3.09
N LEU A 216 -30.28 -8.35 -2.16
CA LEU A 216 -31.03 -7.09 -2.28
C LEU A 216 -30.34 -6.05 -3.19
N LEU A 217 -29.01 -6.06 -3.30
CA LEU A 217 -28.23 -4.97 -3.92
C LEU A 217 -27.26 -5.47 -4.99
N ARG A 218 -27.66 -6.57 -5.64
CA ARG A 218 -26.91 -7.53 -6.47
C ARG A 218 -25.96 -6.94 -7.54
N HIS A 219 -26.19 -5.71 -7.99
CA HIS A 219 -25.39 -5.06 -9.05
C HIS A 219 -24.68 -3.76 -8.65
N ILE A 220 -25.01 -3.17 -7.48
CA ILE A 220 -24.52 -1.82 -7.11
C ILE A 220 -23.47 -1.89 -5.99
N PHE A 221 -23.68 -2.72 -4.96
CA PHE A 221 -22.85 -2.69 -3.74
C PHE A 221 -21.62 -3.61 -3.77
N LEU A 222 -21.63 -4.64 -4.60
CA LEU A 222 -20.61 -5.70 -4.58
C LEU A 222 -19.24 -5.28 -5.11
N PRO A 223 -19.14 -4.60 -6.28
CA PRO A 223 -17.87 -4.09 -6.78
C PRO A 223 -17.31 -2.99 -5.88
N THR A 224 -18.19 -2.16 -5.31
CA THR A 224 -17.80 -1.07 -4.39
C THR A 224 -17.38 -1.59 -3.03
N ALA A 225 -17.89 -2.72 -2.54
CA ALA A 225 -17.55 -3.25 -1.21
C ALA A 225 -16.14 -3.86 -1.14
N ASN A 226 -15.65 -4.48 -2.22
CA ASN A 226 -14.29 -5.06 -2.29
C ASN A 226 -13.31 -4.21 -3.13
N SER A 227 -13.55 -2.91 -3.24
CA SER A 227 -12.60 -1.99 -3.87
C SER A 227 -11.44 -1.72 -2.91
N LEU A 228 -10.20 -1.79 -3.42
CA LEU A 228 -9.02 -1.40 -2.66
C LEU A 228 -8.99 0.11 -2.47
N ILE A 229 -9.32 0.86 -3.53
CA ILE A 229 -9.23 2.33 -3.59
C ILE A 229 -10.58 2.93 -3.97
N ARG A 230 -10.97 3.99 -3.26
CA ARG A 230 -12.18 4.79 -3.52
C ARG A 230 -11.87 6.29 -3.40
N PRO A 231 -12.53 7.16 -4.18
CA PRO A 231 -12.39 8.60 -3.98
C PRO A 231 -12.93 9.02 -2.61
N VAL A 232 -12.32 10.03 -2.02
CA VAL A 232 -12.80 10.75 -0.85
C VAL A 232 -12.63 12.25 -1.08
N ILE A 233 -13.60 13.03 -0.60
CA ILE A 233 -13.54 14.48 -0.59
C ILE A 233 -13.40 14.89 0.88
N LEU A 234 -12.35 15.64 1.17
CA LEU A 234 -12.08 16.21 2.49
C LEU A 234 -12.98 17.43 2.74
N ARG A 235 -13.11 17.89 3.99
CA ARG A 235 -13.91 19.08 4.33
C ARG A 235 -13.45 20.36 3.64
N ASP A 236 -12.16 20.45 3.29
CA ASP A 236 -11.58 21.54 2.50
C ASP A 236 -11.73 21.39 0.98
N ASN A 237 -12.52 20.42 0.51
CA ASN A 237 -12.77 20.07 -0.88
C ASN A 237 -11.59 19.41 -1.63
N GLN A 238 -10.47 19.11 -0.96
CA GLN A 238 -9.41 18.32 -1.58
C GLN A 238 -9.91 16.91 -1.91
N LYS A 239 -9.52 16.41 -3.09
CA LYS A 239 -9.86 15.08 -3.58
C LYS A 239 -8.67 14.16 -3.41
N LEU A 240 -8.84 13.13 -2.58
CA LEU A 240 -7.85 12.09 -2.35
C LEU A 240 -8.44 10.70 -2.63
N LEU A 241 -7.60 9.68 -2.54
CA LEU A 241 -8.00 8.30 -2.74
C LEU A 241 -7.88 7.55 -1.42
N LYS A 242 -9.02 7.24 -0.78
CA LYS A 242 -9.00 6.39 0.40
C LYS A 242 -8.76 4.93 0.02
N PHE A 243 -7.99 4.21 0.83
CA PHE A 243 -7.75 2.78 0.62
C PHE A 243 -8.10 1.93 1.84
N THR A 244 -8.39 0.66 1.60
CA THR A 244 -8.74 -0.32 2.63
C THR A 244 -7.56 -1.25 2.90
N ARG A 245 -7.31 -1.58 4.17
CA ARG A 245 -6.31 -2.58 4.58
C ARG A 245 -6.98 -3.89 4.98
N TYR A 246 -6.33 -5.01 4.70
CA TYR A 246 -6.69 -6.32 5.23
C TYR A 246 -6.09 -6.52 6.62
N GLY A 247 -6.88 -7.00 7.58
CA GLY A 247 -6.39 -7.36 8.91
C GLY A 247 -7.46 -7.30 9.98
N PHE A 248 -7.02 -7.20 11.23
CA PHE A 248 -7.88 -7.16 12.41
C PHE A 248 -7.36 -6.09 13.37
N TRP A 249 -8.27 -5.32 13.98
CA TRP A 249 -7.89 -4.30 14.95
C TRP A 249 -7.16 -4.87 16.17
N ASN A 250 -7.54 -6.08 16.61
CA ASN A 250 -6.98 -6.74 17.78
C ASN A 250 -5.86 -7.74 17.43
N LYS A 251 -5.51 -7.91 16.15
CA LYS A 251 -4.43 -8.79 15.69
C LYS A 251 -3.68 -8.08 14.58
N ALA A 252 -2.62 -7.37 14.97
CA ALA A 252 -1.85 -6.51 14.08
C ALA A 252 -0.40 -6.37 14.52
N THR A 253 0.10 -7.18 15.45
CA THR A 253 1.49 -7.13 15.91
C THR A 253 2.34 -8.17 15.18
N LEU A 254 3.67 -8.11 15.33
CA LEU A 254 4.56 -9.11 14.74
C LEU A 254 4.19 -10.54 15.17
N SER A 255 3.77 -10.75 16.42
CA SER A 255 3.38 -12.07 16.92
C SER A 255 2.13 -12.65 16.26
N ASP A 256 1.27 -11.79 15.69
CA ASP A 256 0.04 -12.20 15.02
C ASP A 256 0.26 -12.59 13.56
N LEU A 257 1.45 -12.31 13.01
CA LEU A 257 1.77 -12.53 11.60
C LEU A 257 1.48 -13.97 11.11
N PRO A 258 1.80 -15.05 11.85
CA PRO A 258 1.50 -16.41 11.40
C PRO A 258 0.00 -16.67 11.22
N GLU A 259 -0.85 -15.93 11.94
CA GLU A 259 -2.30 -15.99 11.76
C GLU A 259 -2.75 -15.09 10.60
N ILE A 260 -2.29 -13.84 10.56
CA ILE A 260 -2.68 -12.84 9.54
C ILE A 260 -2.25 -13.27 8.13
N LEU A 261 -1.09 -13.92 8.01
CA LEU A 261 -0.51 -14.42 6.76
C LEU A 261 -0.25 -15.93 6.82
N SER A 262 -1.21 -16.67 7.37
CA SER A 262 -1.19 -18.13 7.31
C SER A 262 -1.16 -18.64 5.87
N GLU A 263 -0.69 -19.87 5.67
CA GLU A 263 -0.64 -20.54 4.36
C GLU A 263 -2.02 -20.51 3.67
N GLN A 264 -3.09 -20.78 4.40
CA GLN A 264 -4.46 -20.74 3.89
C GLN A 264 -4.86 -19.35 3.38
N ILE A 265 -4.44 -18.27 4.05
CA ILE A 265 -4.73 -16.90 3.61
C ILE A 265 -3.95 -16.55 2.35
N ILE A 266 -2.68 -16.94 2.28
CA ILE A 266 -1.84 -16.71 1.10
C ILE A 266 -2.36 -17.51 -0.10
N GLU A 267 -2.75 -18.76 0.09
CA GLU A 267 -3.37 -19.59 -0.95
C GLU A 267 -4.67 -18.96 -1.46
N LYS A 268 -5.55 -18.51 -0.55
CA LYS A 268 -6.77 -17.79 -0.93
C LYS A 268 -6.44 -16.50 -1.71
N LEU A 269 -5.44 -15.74 -1.29
CA LEU A 269 -5.00 -14.55 -2.02
C LEU A 269 -4.56 -14.89 -3.45
N LEU A 270 -3.74 -15.93 -3.62
CA LEU A 270 -3.27 -16.40 -4.92
C LEU A 270 -4.42 -16.89 -5.82
N LEU A 271 -5.35 -17.68 -5.28
CA LEU A 271 -6.53 -18.16 -5.99
C LEU A 271 -7.44 -17.02 -6.42
N SER A 272 -7.60 -16.03 -5.55
CA SER A 272 -8.45 -14.87 -5.78
C SER A 272 -7.90 -13.93 -6.86
N LYS A 273 -6.59 -13.98 -7.12
CA LYS A 273 -5.86 -13.05 -7.99
C LYS A 273 -6.04 -11.57 -7.59
N GLY A 274 -6.20 -11.34 -6.29
CA GLY A 274 -6.47 -10.03 -5.72
C GLY A 274 -5.20 -9.24 -5.35
N LYS A 275 -5.43 -8.04 -4.83
CA LYS A 275 -4.41 -7.17 -4.21
C LYS A 275 -4.69 -7.03 -2.72
N MET A 276 -3.67 -6.98 -1.89
CA MET A 276 -3.87 -6.92 -0.44
C MET A 276 -2.83 -6.03 0.23
N CYS A 277 -3.28 -4.95 0.89
CA CYS A 277 -2.46 -4.13 1.80
C CYS A 277 -2.71 -4.62 3.23
N VAL A 278 -1.72 -5.22 3.87
CA VAL A 278 -1.86 -5.84 5.20
C VAL A 278 -1.62 -4.78 6.29
N TYR A 279 -2.56 -4.66 7.22
CA TYR A 279 -2.41 -3.88 8.44
C TYR A 279 -1.54 -4.63 9.44
N ILE A 280 -0.38 -4.07 9.79
CA ILE A 280 0.58 -4.69 10.71
C ILE A 280 1.49 -3.65 11.39
N HIS A 281 1.96 -3.98 12.59
CA HIS A 281 2.84 -3.21 13.46
C HIS A 281 4.05 -4.09 13.77
N LEU A 282 5.10 -4.01 12.94
CA LEU A 282 6.25 -4.92 13.04
C LEU A 282 7.14 -4.64 14.25
N GLY A 283 7.09 -3.42 14.81
CA GLY A 283 7.82 -3.05 16.03
C GLY A 283 7.22 -3.63 17.32
N LYS A 284 5.89 -3.85 17.34
CA LYS A 284 5.15 -4.42 18.46
C LYS A 284 5.44 -5.90 18.61
N ASN A 285 5.71 -6.34 19.86
CA ASN A 285 6.07 -7.72 20.19
C ASN A 285 7.28 -8.28 19.44
N CYS A 286 8.19 -7.41 18.96
CA CYS A 286 9.41 -7.82 18.28
C CYS A 286 10.47 -8.33 19.26
N THR A 287 10.37 -9.60 19.64
CA THR A 287 11.36 -10.32 20.46
C THR A 287 12.02 -11.45 19.67
N TRP A 288 13.18 -11.93 20.12
CA TRP A 288 13.87 -13.06 19.49
C TRP A 288 13.04 -14.33 19.39
N GLU A 289 12.20 -14.61 20.40
CA GLU A 289 11.33 -15.78 20.37
C GLU A 289 10.24 -15.65 19.30
N ILE A 290 9.64 -14.45 19.17
CA ILE A 290 8.66 -14.17 18.13
C ILE A 290 9.32 -14.20 16.74
N LEU A 291 10.51 -13.62 16.60
CA LEU A 291 11.27 -13.62 15.34
C LEU A 291 11.48 -15.04 14.80
N LYS A 292 11.84 -16.01 15.67
CA LYS A 292 11.96 -17.43 15.28
C LYS A 292 10.67 -18.03 14.73
N LYS A 293 9.50 -17.58 15.21
CA LYS A 293 8.18 -18.06 14.77
C LYS A 293 7.74 -17.43 13.44
N VAL A 294 8.11 -16.17 13.19
CA VAL A 294 7.66 -15.42 12.02
C VAL A 294 8.59 -15.51 10.80
N VAL A 295 9.90 -15.74 11.01
CA VAL A 295 10.86 -15.89 9.91
C VAL A 295 10.45 -16.98 8.91
N PRO A 296 9.96 -18.17 9.32
CA PRO A 296 9.44 -19.17 8.38
C PRO A 296 8.28 -18.66 7.50
N VAL A 297 7.39 -17.82 8.05
CA VAL A 297 6.27 -17.22 7.30
C VAL A 297 6.80 -16.29 6.23
N TYR A 298 7.78 -15.44 6.57
CA TYR A 298 8.40 -14.54 5.60
C TYR A 298 9.23 -15.28 4.54
N ASN A 299 9.94 -16.35 4.91
CA ASN A 299 10.64 -17.20 3.96
C ASN A 299 9.67 -17.80 2.94
N LYS A 300 8.47 -18.22 3.37
CA LYS A 300 7.45 -18.72 2.45
C LYS A 300 6.93 -17.65 1.49
N ILE A 301 6.69 -16.44 2.01
CA ILE A 301 6.29 -15.28 1.19
C ILE A 301 7.38 -14.93 0.17
N SER A 302 8.65 -14.92 0.60
CA SER A 302 9.81 -14.67 -0.26
C SER A 302 9.96 -15.74 -1.34
N GLU A 303 9.77 -17.02 -1.01
CA GLU A 303 9.75 -18.10 -2.00
C GLU A 303 8.70 -17.85 -3.09
N LEU A 304 7.47 -17.48 -2.71
CA LEU A 304 6.41 -17.17 -3.66
C LEU A 304 6.71 -15.93 -4.51
N TYR A 305 7.42 -14.94 -3.95
CA TYR A 305 7.88 -13.77 -4.67
C TYR A 305 8.93 -14.12 -5.73
N HIS A 306 9.98 -14.85 -5.35
CA HIS A 306 11.06 -15.24 -6.27
C HIS A 306 10.59 -16.23 -7.35
N ARG A 307 9.59 -17.07 -7.04
CA ARG A 307 8.88 -17.91 -8.03
C ARG A 307 7.88 -17.14 -8.89
N GLN A 308 7.76 -15.83 -8.69
CA GLN A 308 6.85 -14.94 -9.40
C GLN A 308 5.36 -15.35 -9.29
N HIS A 309 4.97 -15.95 -8.18
CA HIS A 309 3.58 -16.27 -7.88
C HIS A 309 2.89 -15.10 -7.16
N LEU A 310 3.57 -14.50 -6.18
CA LEU A 310 3.05 -13.41 -5.34
C LEU A 310 3.95 -12.19 -5.47
N LEU A 311 3.43 -11.09 -5.99
CA LEU A 311 4.20 -9.84 -6.01
C LEU A 311 4.15 -9.20 -4.63
N VAL A 312 5.31 -8.97 -4.01
CA VAL A 312 5.44 -8.26 -2.73
C VAL A 312 6.11 -6.93 -2.97
N CYS A 313 5.51 -5.83 -2.51
CA CYS A 313 6.06 -4.49 -2.71
C CYS A 313 5.60 -3.48 -1.64
N THR A 314 6.12 -2.26 -1.73
CA THR A 314 5.74 -1.16 -0.85
C THR A 314 4.29 -0.71 -1.08
N THR A 315 3.70 -0.06 -0.09
CA THR A 315 2.25 0.22 -0.08
C THR A 315 1.86 1.19 -1.20
N SER A 316 2.63 2.26 -1.36
CA SER A 316 2.44 3.24 -2.43
C SER A 316 2.55 2.61 -3.81
N ARG A 317 3.44 1.64 -4.02
CA ARG A 317 3.64 0.99 -5.33
C ARG A 317 2.48 0.05 -5.67
N LEU A 318 1.97 -0.69 -4.70
CA LEU A 318 0.78 -1.50 -4.88
C LEU A 318 -0.44 -0.61 -5.22
N LEU A 319 -0.63 0.47 -4.47
CA LEU A 319 -1.75 1.41 -4.69
C LEU A 319 -1.64 2.15 -6.03
N ASN A 320 -0.44 2.58 -6.42
CA ASN A 320 -0.21 3.19 -7.73
C ASN A 320 -0.51 2.23 -8.87
N PHE A 321 -0.11 0.96 -8.77
CA PHE A 321 -0.48 -0.04 -9.76
C PHE A 321 -2.00 -0.28 -9.79
N ALA A 322 -2.65 -0.36 -8.63
CA ALA A 322 -4.10 -0.54 -8.54
C ALA A 322 -4.87 0.63 -9.19
N LEU A 323 -4.42 1.86 -8.94
CA LEU A 323 -4.93 3.06 -9.60
C LEU A 323 -4.69 3.00 -11.12
N ALA A 324 -3.46 2.63 -11.51
CA ALA A 324 -3.07 2.52 -12.91
C ALA A 324 -3.97 1.54 -13.68
N ALA A 325 -4.17 0.35 -13.13
CA ALA A 325 -5.00 -0.69 -13.73
C ALA A 325 -6.50 -0.30 -13.84
N LYS A 326 -6.96 0.64 -13.01
CA LYS A 326 -8.36 1.09 -12.95
C LYS A 326 -8.65 2.28 -13.87
N GLU A 327 -7.72 3.23 -13.97
CA GLU A 327 -7.98 4.53 -14.61
C GLU A 327 -7.29 4.71 -15.97
N LEU A 328 -6.35 3.83 -16.31
CA LEU A 328 -5.62 3.95 -17.56
C LEU A 328 -6.56 3.77 -18.76
N ARG A 329 -6.53 4.73 -19.67
CA ARG A 329 -7.24 4.68 -20.94
C ARG A 329 -6.28 4.36 -22.07
N THR A 330 -6.77 3.59 -23.02
CA THR A 330 -6.01 3.10 -24.17
C THR A 330 -6.65 3.61 -25.46
N ASP A 331 -5.84 4.21 -26.33
CA ASP A 331 -6.19 4.49 -27.72
C ASP A 331 -5.29 3.65 -28.63
N ILE A 332 -5.86 3.03 -29.67
CA ILE A 332 -5.13 2.09 -30.52
C ILE A 332 -5.21 2.55 -31.97
N LYS A 333 -4.06 2.89 -32.55
CA LYS A 333 -3.92 3.17 -33.98
C LYS A 333 -3.36 1.96 -34.71
N ILE A 334 -4.03 1.61 -35.79
CA ILE A 334 -3.69 0.46 -36.62
C ILE A 334 -2.91 0.94 -37.83
N HIS A 335 -1.72 0.37 -38.02
CA HIS A 335 -0.93 0.50 -39.24
C HIS A 335 -0.66 -0.89 -39.82
N ASP A 336 -0.27 -0.95 -41.09
CA ASP A 336 -0.13 -2.21 -41.83
C ASP A 336 0.82 -3.20 -41.15
N SER A 337 1.94 -2.72 -40.61
CA SER A 337 2.99 -3.52 -39.97
C SER A 337 3.03 -3.45 -38.43
N LYS A 338 2.28 -2.52 -37.81
CA LYS A 338 2.39 -2.26 -36.37
C LYS A 338 1.10 -1.71 -35.75
N TYR A 339 1.01 -1.85 -34.43
CA TYR A 339 -0.02 -1.20 -33.62
C TYR A 339 0.62 -0.18 -32.70
N ILE A 340 0.04 1.02 -32.64
CA ILE A 340 0.46 2.06 -31.71
C ILE A 340 -0.61 2.15 -30.62
N ILE A 341 -0.22 1.87 -29.38
CA ILE A 341 -1.09 1.96 -28.21
C ILE A 341 -0.69 3.22 -27.45
N ASN A 342 -1.59 4.20 -27.35
CA ASN A 342 -1.39 5.38 -26.53
C ASN A 342 -2.09 5.22 -25.18
N LEU A 343 -1.31 5.37 -24.11
CA LEU A 343 -1.73 5.28 -22.73
C LEU A 343 -1.92 6.68 -22.17
N THR A 344 -3.09 6.93 -21.60
CA THR A 344 -3.44 8.22 -20.96
C THR A 344 -4.06 8.01 -19.58
N PHE A 345 -3.71 8.88 -18.63
CA PHE A 345 -4.31 8.95 -17.30
C PHE A 345 -5.16 10.21 -17.16
N PRO A 346 -6.50 10.10 -17.09
CA PRO A 346 -7.38 11.27 -17.02
C PRO A 346 -7.23 12.10 -15.74
N SER A 347 -6.93 11.43 -14.62
CA SER A 347 -7.03 12.02 -13.27
C SER A 347 -5.75 12.70 -12.79
N ILE A 348 -4.62 12.50 -13.48
CA ILE A 348 -3.31 13.04 -13.09
C ILE A 348 -2.96 14.18 -14.07
N LYS A 349 -3.08 15.44 -13.61
CA LYS A 349 -2.57 16.61 -14.32
C LYS A 349 -1.19 16.98 -13.78
N GLY A 350 -0.17 16.96 -14.64
CA GLY A 350 1.18 17.47 -14.34
C GLY A 350 2.31 16.44 -14.47
N GLU A 351 3.55 16.93 -14.48
CA GLU A 351 4.82 16.16 -14.53
C GLU A 351 5.11 15.41 -13.21
N GLN A 352 4.10 14.88 -12.53
CA GLN A 352 4.37 13.93 -11.45
C GLN A 352 5.07 12.71 -12.07
N ASN A 353 6.14 12.23 -11.44
CA ASN A 353 7.06 11.21 -11.97
C ASN A 353 6.30 9.91 -12.37
N ASN A 354 5.84 9.89 -13.61
CA ASN A 354 4.89 8.91 -14.14
C ASN A 354 5.53 7.53 -14.43
N ASN A 355 6.86 7.41 -14.32
CA ASN A 355 7.57 6.16 -14.58
C ASN A 355 7.13 5.03 -13.63
N ASN A 356 6.67 5.35 -12.42
CA ASN A 356 6.17 4.36 -11.48
C ASN A 356 4.80 3.79 -11.86
N LEU A 357 3.95 4.53 -12.59
CA LEU A 357 2.61 4.06 -13.00
C LEU A 357 2.67 2.98 -14.06
N LEU A 358 3.76 2.92 -14.82
CA LEU A 358 3.99 1.92 -15.85
C LEU A 358 4.63 0.64 -15.31
N ASN A 359 5.17 0.66 -14.10
CA ASN A 359 5.91 -0.46 -13.53
C ASN A 359 4.95 -1.66 -13.29
N GLY A 360 5.24 -2.80 -13.92
CA GLY A 360 4.38 -3.98 -13.88
C GLY A 360 3.12 -3.93 -14.77
N LEU A 361 2.85 -2.82 -15.44
CA LEU A 361 1.67 -2.70 -16.30
C LEU A 361 1.74 -3.75 -17.41
N SER A 362 0.66 -4.51 -17.57
CA SER A 362 0.62 -5.68 -18.44
C SER A 362 -0.70 -5.74 -19.20
N PHE A 363 -0.66 -6.22 -20.44
CA PHE A 363 -1.79 -6.28 -21.34
C PHE A 363 -1.87 -7.63 -22.06
N ILE A 364 -3.08 -8.16 -22.18
CA ILE A 364 -3.35 -9.27 -23.11
C ILE A 364 -3.60 -8.67 -24.50
N VAL A 365 -2.90 -9.19 -25.51
CA VAL A 365 -3.09 -8.83 -26.92
C VAL A 365 -3.36 -10.05 -27.80
N SER A 366 -4.19 -9.85 -28.83
CA SER A 366 -4.62 -10.90 -29.76
C SER A 366 -3.75 -11.04 -31.02
N SER A 367 -2.64 -10.32 -31.13
CA SER A 367 -1.84 -10.27 -32.36
C SER A 367 -0.34 -10.48 -32.14
N ARG A 368 0.32 -11.00 -33.18
CA ARG A 368 1.78 -11.16 -33.30
C ARG A 368 2.47 -9.94 -33.90
N LYS A 369 1.73 -8.96 -34.43
CA LYS A 369 2.35 -7.76 -35.02
C LYS A 369 3.15 -7.01 -33.96
N ARG A 370 4.10 -6.18 -34.42
CA ARG A 370 4.88 -5.29 -33.56
C ARG A 370 3.96 -4.26 -32.90
N PHE A 371 4.17 -4.01 -31.62
CA PHE A 371 3.51 -2.94 -30.88
C PHE A 371 4.47 -1.77 -30.67
N ILE A 372 3.93 -0.58 -30.48
CA ILE A 372 4.63 0.59 -29.95
C ILE A 372 3.73 1.10 -28.83
N LEU A 373 4.28 1.20 -27.62
CA LEU A 373 3.56 1.71 -26.47
C LEU A 373 4.00 3.15 -26.24
N LEU A 374 3.04 4.06 -26.27
CA LEU A 374 3.24 5.47 -25.95
C LEU A 374 2.58 5.76 -24.61
N PHE A 375 3.26 6.48 -23.73
CA PHE A 375 2.69 7.03 -22.51
C PHE A 375 2.78 8.55 -22.57
N ASN A 376 1.63 9.23 -22.53
CA ASN A 376 1.55 10.67 -22.78
C ASN A 376 2.35 11.09 -24.05
N ASN A 377 2.14 10.35 -25.14
CA ASN A 377 2.81 10.51 -26.45
C ASN A 377 4.33 10.25 -26.49
N LYS A 378 4.95 9.75 -25.40
CA LYS A 378 6.36 9.33 -25.40
C LYS A 378 6.48 7.82 -25.46
N GLU A 379 7.35 7.29 -26.32
CA GLU A 379 7.56 5.84 -26.40
C GLU A 379 8.16 5.30 -25.10
N VAL A 380 7.61 4.18 -24.63
CA VAL A 380 8.04 3.51 -23.40
C VAL A 380 8.40 2.05 -23.70
N PRO A 381 9.48 1.53 -23.07
CA PRO A 381 9.91 0.16 -23.31
C PRO A 381 8.89 -0.84 -22.74
N PHE A 382 8.68 -1.93 -23.46
CA PHE A 382 7.85 -3.05 -23.03
C PHE A 382 8.40 -4.36 -23.62
N HIS A 383 8.03 -5.48 -23.03
CA HIS A 383 8.34 -6.81 -23.52
C HIS A 383 7.08 -7.43 -24.12
N GLN A 384 7.26 -8.23 -25.17
CA GLN A 384 6.19 -9.03 -25.76
C GLN A 384 6.53 -10.50 -25.62
N LYS A 385 5.66 -11.28 -24.97
CA LYS A 385 5.86 -12.72 -24.75
C LYS A 385 4.57 -13.49 -25.02
N TYR A 386 4.66 -14.64 -25.68
CA TYR A 386 3.53 -15.56 -25.78
C TYR A 386 3.40 -16.35 -24.48
N ASP A 387 2.22 -16.35 -23.89
CA ASP A 387 1.91 -17.16 -22.71
C ASP A 387 1.13 -18.42 -23.13
N PRO A 388 1.73 -19.62 -23.04
CA PRO A 388 1.07 -20.86 -23.44
C PRO A 388 -0.18 -21.18 -22.60
N SER A 389 -0.19 -20.79 -21.31
CA SER A 389 -1.31 -21.08 -20.41
C SER A 389 -2.55 -20.28 -20.77
N LEU A 390 -2.37 -19.04 -21.25
CA LEU A 390 -3.46 -18.17 -21.69
C LEU A 390 -3.76 -18.32 -23.19
N LYS A 391 -2.86 -18.94 -23.97
CA LYS A 391 -2.89 -18.97 -25.43
C LYS A 391 -3.00 -17.56 -26.05
N LYS A 392 -2.30 -16.59 -25.46
CA LYS A 392 -2.32 -15.17 -25.83
C LYS A 392 -0.93 -14.56 -25.77
N TRP A 393 -0.77 -13.42 -26.42
CA TRP A 393 0.43 -12.59 -26.26
C TRP A 393 0.22 -11.62 -25.12
N ILE A 394 1.27 -11.42 -24.32
CA ILE A 394 1.32 -10.45 -23.25
C ILE A 394 2.31 -9.35 -23.62
N LEU A 395 1.87 -8.10 -23.55
CA LEU A 395 2.74 -6.93 -23.53
C LEU A 395 2.91 -6.50 -22.08
N TYR A 396 4.13 -6.35 -21.57
CA TYR A 396 4.31 -5.96 -20.19
C TYR A 396 5.57 -5.14 -19.96
N SER A 397 5.49 -4.20 -19.01
CA SER A 397 6.65 -3.57 -18.40
C SER A 397 7.03 -4.40 -17.16
N PRO A 398 8.28 -4.87 -17.02
CA PRO A 398 8.65 -5.73 -15.90
C PRO A 398 8.54 -4.98 -14.58
N TRP A 399 8.16 -5.70 -13.51
CA TRP A 399 8.24 -5.13 -12.18
C TRP A 399 9.71 -4.97 -11.77
N LYS A 400 10.19 -3.72 -11.70
CA LYS A 400 11.54 -3.41 -11.24
C LYS A 400 11.54 -3.14 -9.74
N ARG A 401 12.44 -3.78 -9.00
CA ARG A 401 12.69 -3.49 -7.58
C ARG A 401 13.26 -2.07 -7.42
N ILE A 402 13.06 -1.48 -6.24
CA ILE A 402 13.78 -0.33 -5.71
C ILE A 402 15.27 -0.65 -5.77
N SER A 403 16.03 0.27 -6.36
CA SER A 403 17.48 0.26 -6.46
C SER A 403 18.14 0.88 -5.25
#